data_AF-A0A1T1G987-F1
#
_entry.id   AF-A0A1T1G987-F1
#
_cell.length_a   1.000
_cell.length_b   1.000
_cell.length_c   1.000
_cell.angle_alpha   90.00
_cell.angle_beta   90.00
_cell.angle_gamma   90.00
#
_symmetry.space_group_name_H-M   'P 1'
#
loop_
_entity.id
_entity.type
_entity.pdbx_description
1 polymer ?
#
loop_
_entity_poly.entity_id
_entity_poly.type
_entity_poly.pdbx_seq_one_letter_code
_entity_poly.pdbx_strand_id
1 'polypeptide(L)'
;FTSVTGTVGGDVKAGDEVTLTVNGETYTGNVVENTAGDLTYSIPVKTDDLEADNSIDASVTATDSAGNSKTATADRDISVDTEINASITIDTIAGDDVLNAEEADKEFTSVTGTVGGDVKA
;
A
#
# COMPACT_ATOMS: atom_id res chain seq x y z
N PHE A 1 -1.09 10.57 5.59
CA PHE A 1 0.34 10.41 5.26
C PHE A 1 0.74 9.01 5.67
N THR A 2 1.64 8.40 4.93
CA THR A 2 2.26 7.10 5.22
C THR A 2 3.72 7.37 5.57
N SER A 3 4.22 6.80 6.67
CA SER A 3 5.63 6.94 7.03
C SER A 3 6.48 6.01 6.18
N VAL A 4 7.40 6.59 5.41
CA VAL A 4 8.46 5.85 4.72
C VAL A 4 9.67 5.83 5.64
N THR A 5 10.14 4.63 5.96
CA THR A 5 11.25 4.41 6.90
C THR A 5 12.39 3.65 6.25
N GLY A 6 13.62 3.92 6.69
CA GLY A 6 14.78 3.16 6.25
C GLY A 6 15.96 3.31 7.20
N THR A 7 17.03 2.56 6.91
CA THR A 7 18.32 2.66 7.60
C THR A 7 19.33 3.36 6.68
N VAL A 8 20.34 3.96 7.30
CA VAL A 8 21.49 4.57 6.61
C VAL A 8 22.78 4.09 7.25
N GLY A 9 23.92 4.28 6.58
CA GLY A 9 25.22 3.87 7.09
C GLY A 9 26.39 4.56 6.39
N GLY A 10 27.60 4.06 6.64
CA GLY A 10 28.82 4.70 6.16
C GLY A 10 29.13 5.97 6.96
N ASP A 11 29.52 7.04 6.26
CA ASP A 11 29.86 8.33 6.89
C ASP A 11 28.65 9.22 7.23
N VAL A 12 27.43 8.71 6.98
CA VAL A 12 26.18 9.37 7.34
C VAL A 12 26.06 9.44 8.87
N LYS A 13 25.53 10.55 9.38
CA LYS A 13 25.39 10.81 10.82
C LYS A 13 23.99 11.28 11.16
N ALA A 14 23.62 11.17 12.43
CA ALA A 14 22.40 11.79 12.93
C ALA A 14 22.40 13.30 12.63
N GLY A 15 21.29 13.79 12.08
CA GLY A 15 21.15 15.16 11.59
C GLY A 15 21.34 15.33 10.08
N ASP A 16 22.00 14.41 9.38
CA ASP A 16 22.10 14.47 7.91
C ASP A 16 20.70 14.43 7.29
N GLU A 17 20.49 15.20 6.22
CA GLU A 17 19.20 15.28 5.54
C GLU A 17 19.02 14.10 4.57
N VAL A 18 17.88 13.42 4.72
CA VAL A 18 17.37 12.43 3.78
C VAL A 18 16.29 13.10 2.95
N THR A 19 16.36 12.92 1.64
CA THR A 19 15.38 13.40 0.67
C THR A 19 14.70 12.21 0.00
N LEU A 20 13.37 12.17 0.01
CA LEU A 20 12.55 11.26 -0.78
C LEU A 20 11.89 12.02 -1.93
N THR A 21 11.82 11.39 -3.10
CA THR A 21 11.03 11.85 -4.24
C THR A 21 9.94 10.83 -4.53
N VAL A 22 8.68 11.27 -4.53
CA VAL A 22 7.50 10.44 -4.79
C VAL A 22 6.52 11.26 -5.61
N ASN A 23 6.05 10.75 -6.76
CA ASN A 23 5.14 11.49 -7.66
C ASN A 23 5.70 12.86 -8.07
N GLY A 24 7.02 12.97 -8.20
CA GLY A 24 7.73 14.23 -8.46
C GLY A 24 7.75 15.25 -7.30
N GLU A 25 7.11 14.94 -6.16
CA GLU A 25 7.14 15.75 -4.95
C GLU A 25 8.32 15.38 -4.06
N THR A 26 8.94 16.39 -3.43
CA THR A 26 10.10 16.21 -2.55
C THR A 26 9.69 16.22 -1.09
N TYR A 27 10.13 15.21 -0.34
CA TYR A 27 9.92 15.07 1.10
C TYR A 27 11.26 14.99 1.81
N THR A 28 11.46 15.76 2.87
CA THR A 28 12.73 15.74 3.62
C THR A 28 12.52 15.32 5.07
N GLY A 29 13.58 14.77 5.64
CA GLY A 29 13.71 14.51 7.06
C GLY A 29 15.16 14.32 7.44
N ASN A 30 15.43 14.08 8.71
CA ASN A 30 16.79 13.90 9.21
C ASN A 30 17.02 12.46 9.63
N VAL A 31 18.27 12.03 9.50
CA VAL A 31 18.75 10.79 10.09
C VAL A 31 18.70 10.92 11.61
N VAL A 32 18.20 9.89 12.28
CA VAL A 32 18.12 9.75 13.74
C VAL A 32 18.74 8.43 14.16
N GLU A 33 19.44 8.43 15.29
CA GLU A 33 19.89 7.20 15.93
C GLU A 33 18.74 6.62 16.77
N ASN A 34 18.39 5.36 16.53
CA ASN A 34 17.36 4.67 17.28
C ASN A 34 17.88 4.17 18.65
N THR A 35 17.02 3.59 19.48
CA THR A 35 17.42 3.07 20.81
C THR A 35 18.39 1.89 20.78
N ALA A 36 18.58 1.25 19.63
CA ALA A 36 19.54 0.16 19.42
C ALA A 36 20.91 0.66 18.91
N GLY A 37 21.04 1.95 18.58
CA GLY A 37 22.25 2.55 18.02
C GLY A 37 22.31 2.54 16.48
N ASP A 38 21.23 2.15 15.79
CA ASP A 38 21.20 2.19 14.33
C ASP A 38 20.77 3.57 13.83
N LEU A 39 21.38 4.02 12.74
CA LEU A 39 20.97 5.23 12.04
C LEU A 39 19.78 4.93 11.11
N THR A 40 18.70 5.68 11.30
CA THR A 40 17.41 5.49 10.63
C THR A 40 16.80 6.81 10.19
N TYR A 41 15.80 6.77 9.31
CA TYR A 41 14.93 7.91 9.03
C TYR A 41 13.46 7.46 9.01
N SER A 42 12.56 8.42 9.24
CA SER A 42 11.11 8.25 9.10
C SER A 42 10.52 9.54 8.56
N ILE A 43 10.08 9.51 7.31
CA ILE A 43 9.60 10.69 6.59
C ILE A 43 8.10 10.50 6.27
N PRO A 44 7.22 11.41 6.70
CA PRO A 44 5.82 11.35 6.35
C PRO A 44 5.62 11.75 4.88
N VAL A 45 5.09 10.84 4.07
CA VAL A 45 4.76 11.05 2.65
C VAL A 45 3.24 11.08 2.48
N LYS A 46 2.68 11.96 1.64
CA LYS A 46 1.24 11.93 1.38
C LYS A 46 0.86 10.59 0.76
N THR A 47 -0.22 10.00 1.27
CA THR A 47 -0.68 8.69 0.80
C THR A 47 -1.14 8.80 -0.65
N ASP A 48 -1.79 9.90 -1.02
CA ASP A 48 -2.20 10.20 -2.39
C ASP A 48 -1.03 10.24 -3.39
N ASP A 49 0.17 10.69 -2.97
CA ASP A 49 1.35 10.69 -3.84
C ASP A 49 1.89 9.27 -4.04
N LEU A 50 1.83 8.41 -3.00
CA LEU A 50 2.17 6.99 -3.12
C LEU A 50 1.16 6.22 -3.99
N GLU A 51 -0.09 6.65 -4.02
CA GLU A 51 -1.13 6.11 -4.90
C GLU A 51 -0.92 6.54 -6.36
N ALA A 52 -0.56 7.81 -6.57
CA ALA A 52 -0.33 8.37 -7.90
C ALA A 52 0.95 7.87 -8.56
N ASP A 53 2.01 7.64 -7.78
CA ASP A 53 3.28 7.08 -8.23
C ASP A 53 3.75 6.02 -7.23
N ASN A 54 3.94 4.81 -7.73
CA ASN A 54 4.30 3.68 -6.90
C ASN A 54 5.83 3.48 -6.77
N SER A 55 6.63 4.42 -7.27
CA SER A 55 8.09 4.46 -7.08
C SER A 55 8.48 5.48 -6.02
N ILE A 56 9.40 5.10 -5.14
CA ILE A 56 9.99 5.98 -4.11
C ILE A 56 11.49 6.02 -4.33
N ASP A 57 12.03 7.20 -4.65
CA ASP A 57 13.47 7.44 -4.71
C ASP A 57 13.95 8.11 -3.44
N ALA A 58 15.00 7.57 -2.80
CA ALA A 58 15.61 8.09 -1.59
C ALA A 58 17.06 8.52 -1.85
N SER A 59 17.48 9.61 -1.22
CA SER A 59 18.88 10.03 -1.20
C SER A 59 19.30 10.62 0.14
N VAL A 60 20.58 10.48 0.49
CA VAL A 60 21.19 11.08 1.68
C VAL A 60 22.60 11.54 1.32
N THR A 61 23.00 12.72 1.80
CA THR A 61 24.36 13.24 1.57
C THR A 61 25.09 13.37 2.89
N ALA A 62 26.20 12.65 3.02
CA ALA A 62 27.13 12.79 4.13
C ALA A 62 28.22 13.81 3.76
N THR A 63 28.62 14.66 4.71
CA THR A 63 29.77 15.56 4.58
C THR A 63 30.72 15.39 5.75
N ASP A 64 32.01 15.15 5.46
CA ASP A 64 33.03 15.02 6.50
C ASP A 64 33.56 16.39 6.98
N SER A 65 34.33 16.39 8.07
CA SER A 65 34.90 17.62 8.64
C SER A 65 35.95 18.30 7.74
N ALA A 66 36.47 17.59 6.73
CA ALA A 66 37.38 18.14 5.74
C ALA A 66 36.64 18.75 4.53
N GLY A 67 35.30 18.65 4.50
CA GLY A 67 34.45 19.18 3.44
C GLY A 67 34.22 18.23 2.26
N ASN A 68 34.59 16.96 2.37
CA ASN A 68 34.26 15.97 1.35
C ASN A 68 32.80 15.56 1.50
N SER A 69 32.02 15.60 0.41
CA SER A 69 30.63 15.15 0.39
C SER A 69 30.44 13.93 -0.50
N LYS A 70 29.53 13.04 -0.08
CA LYS A 70 29.11 11.90 -0.88
C LYS A 70 27.61 11.66 -0.71
N THR A 71 26.93 11.45 -1.82
CA THR A 71 25.50 11.11 -1.86
C THR A 71 25.32 9.62 -2.09
N ALA A 72 24.46 9.00 -1.29
CA ALA A 72 23.95 7.65 -1.52
C ALA A 72 22.48 7.72 -1.95
N THR A 73 22.07 6.80 -2.80
CA THR A 73 20.69 6.70 -3.32
C THR A 73 20.16 5.28 -3.19
N ALA A 74 18.84 5.15 -3.09
CA ALA A 74 18.12 3.88 -3.13
C ALA A 74 16.70 4.10 -3.67
N ASP A 75 16.09 3.08 -4.24
CA ASP A 75 14.74 3.12 -4.77
C ASP A 75 13.88 1.97 -4.23
N ARG A 76 12.56 2.15 -4.25
CA ARG A 76 11.61 1.10 -3.88
C ARG A 76 10.27 1.27 -4.59
N ASP A 77 9.85 0.22 -5.28
CA ASP A 77 8.49 0.09 -5.80
C ASP A 77 7.51 -0.45 -4.74
N ILE A 78 6.27 0.02 -4.83
CA ILE A 78 5.11 -0.51 -4.11
C ILE A 78 4.01 -0.96 -5.08
N SER A 79 3.02 -1.71 -4.58
CA SER A 79 1.79 -2.02 -5.30
C SER A 79 0.62 -1.46 -4.53
N VAL A 80 -0.29 -0.79 -5.23
CA VAL A 80 -1.53 -0.26 -4.64
C VAL A 80 -2.69 -1.16 -5.07
N ASP A 81 -3.32 -1.77 -4.08
CA ASP A 81 -4.51 -2.61 -4.27
C ASP A 81 -5.71 -1.90 -3.64
N THR A 82 -6.52 -1.27 -4.50
CA THR A 82 -7.77 -0.60 -4.13
C THR A 82 -8.99 -1.29 -4.74
N GLU A 83 -8.77 -2.42 -5.42
CA GLU A 83 -9.82 -3.12 -6.14
C GLU A 83 -10.61 -4.01 -5.17
N ILE A 84 -11.94 -4.01 -5.34
CA ILE A 84 -12.84 -4.92 -4.62
C ILE A 84 -13.80 -5.49 -5.64
N ASN A 85 -13.88 -6.81 -5.71
CA ASN A 85 -14.79 -7.55 -6.56
C ASN A 85 -15.84 -8.27 -5.71
N ALA A 86 -17.12 -8.11 -6.03
CA ALA A 86 -18.21 -8.84 -5.37
C ALA A 86 -19.26 -9.25 -6.39
N SER A 87 -19.77 -10.48 -6.27
CA SER A 87 -20.80 -11.01 -7.16
C SER A 87 -21.81 -11.86 -6.40
N ILE A 88 -23.06 -11.82 -6.86
CA ILE A 88 -24.16 -12.66 -6.38
C ILE A 88 -24.99 -13.10 -7.58
N THR A 89 -25.37 -14.38 -7.60
CA THR A 89 -26.29 -14.94 -8.59
C THR A 89 -27.50 -15.55 -7.90
N ILE A 90 -28.57 -15.71 -8.68
CA ILE A 90 -29.72 -16.54 -8.33
C ILE A 90 -29.84 -17.58 -9.45
N ASP A 91 -29.89 -18.85 -9.06
CA ASP A 91 -30.10 -19.95 -9.99
C ASP A 91 -31.56 -19.99 -10.44
N THR A 92 -31.86 -20.77 -11.48
CA THR A 92 -33.22 -20.97 -11.98
C THR A 92 -34.17 -21.40 -10.87
N ILE A 93 -35.25 -20.64 -10.66
CA ILE A 93 -36.27 -20.96 -9.66
C ILE A 93 -37.14 -22.10 -10.18
N ALA A 94 -37.51 -23.04 -9.31
CA ALA A 94 -38.28 -24.23 -9.68
C ALA A 94 -37.67 -25.10 -10.81
N GLY A 95 -36.41 -24.84 -11.21
CA GLY A 95 -35.68 -25.58 -12.25
C GLY A 95 -35.90 -25.06 -13.68
N ASP A 96 -36.97 -24.31 -13.95
CA ASP A 96 -37.30 -23.78 -15.27
C ASP A 96 -37.70 -22.28 -15.28
N ASP A 97 -37.55 -21.60 -14.14
CA ASP A 97 -37.95 -20.21 -13.90
C ASP A 97 -39.46 -19.96 -14.00
N VAL A 98 -40.27 -21.02 -13.87
CA VAL A 98 -41.74 -20.96 -13.91
C VAL A 98 -42.30 -21.67 -12.69
N LEU A 99 -43.09 -20.94 -11.88
CA LEU A 99 -43.82 -21.55 -10.77
C LEU A 99 -45.15 -22.12 -11.26
N ASN A 100 -45.31 -23.44 -11.24
CA ASN A 100 -46.57 -24.10 -11.57
C ASN A 100 -47.50 -24.21 -10.35
N ALA A 101 -48.73 -24.68 -10.57
CA ALA A 101 -49.75 -24.75 -9.51
C ALA A 101 -49.35 -25.67 -8.35
N GLU A 102 -48.65 -26.77 -8.62
CA GLU A 102 -48.19 -27.70 -7.57
C GLU A 102 -47.06 -27.09 -6.74
N GLU A 103 -46.17 -26.31 -7.37
CA GLU A 103 -45.09 -25.63 -6.67
C GLU A 103 -45.57 -24.42 -5.87
N ALA A 104 -46.59 -23.71 -6.36
CA ALA A 104 -47.21 -22.58 -5.67
C ALA A 104 -48.03 -22.98 -4.43
N ASP A 105 -48.52 -24.22 -4.39
CA ASP A 105 -49.23 -24.78 -3.22
C ASP A 105 -48.28 -25.22 -2.10
N LYS A 106 -46.96 -25.25 -2.34
CA LYS A 106 -45.96 -25.54 -1.29
C LYS A 106 -45.72 -24.30 -0.44
N GLU A 107 -45.45 -24.51 0.85
CA GLU A 107 -45.13 -23.41 1.78
C GLU A 107 -43.82 -22.69 1.41
N PHE A 108 -42.86 -23.40 0.81
CA PHE A 108 -41.57 -22.84 0.39
C PHE A 108 -41.11 -23.37 -0.97
N THR A 109 -40.51 -22.47 -1.76
CA THR A 109 -39.72 -22.80 -2.96
C THR A 109 -38.26 -22.52 -2.67
N SER A 110 -37.37 -23.47 -2.97
CA SER A 110 -35.93 -23.28 -2.78
C SER A 110 -35.41 -22.24 -3.76
N VAL A 111 -34.66 -21.27 -3.24
CA VAL A 111 -33.90 -20.30 -4.02
C VAL A 111 -32.42 -20.54 -3.74
N THR A 112 -31.65 -20.86 -4.77
CA THR A 112 -30.21 -21.07 -4.67
C THR A 112 -29.47 -20.07 -5.55
N GLY A 113 -28.16 -20.02 -5.40
CA GLY A 113 -27.29 -19.16 -6.16
C GLY A 113 -25.87 -19.29 -5.66
N THR A 114 -24.98 -18.48 -6.22
CA THR A 114 -23.57 -18.43 -5.81
C THR A 114 -23.19 -17.03 -5.40
N VAL A 115 -22.29 -16.94 -4.42
CA VAL A 115 -21.59 -15.70 -4.05
C VAL A 115 -20.12 -15.86 -4.43
N GLY A 116 -19.47 -14.77 -4.84
CA GLY A 116 -18.06 -14.81 -5.23
C GLY A 116 -17.39 -13.44 -5.20
N GLY A 117 -16.08 -13.43 -5.48
CA GLY A 117 -15.23 -12.25 -5.39
C GLY A 117 -14.45 -12.21 -4.07
N ASP A 118 -14.05 -11.01 -3.65
CA ASP A 118 -13.28 -10.72 -2.44
C ASP A 118 -14.12 -10.75 -1.16
N VAL A 119 -15.33 -11.29 -1.25
CA VAL A 119 -16.22 -11.50 -0.11
C VAL A 119 -15.58 -12.58 0.78
N LYS A 120 -15.12 -12.17 1.96
CA LYS A 120 -14.58 -13.09 2.96
C LYS A 120 -15.69 -14.04 3.45
N ALA A 121 -15.36 -15.32 3.53
CA ALA A 121 -16.20 -16.38 4.09
C ALA A 121 -16.47 -16.18 5.60
#